data_AF-A0A946QLJ9-F1
#
_entry.id   AF-A0A946QLJ9-F1
#
_cell.length_a   1.000
_cell.length_b   1.000
_cell.length_c   1.000
_cell.angle_alpha   90.00
_cell.angle_beta   90.00
_cell.angle_gamma   90.00
#
_symmetry.space_group_name_H-M   'P 1'
#
loop_
_entity.id
_entity.type
_entity.pdbx_description
1 polymer ?
#
loop_
_entity_poly.entity_id
_entity_poly.type
_entity_poly.pdbx_seq_one_letter_code
_entity_poly.pdbx_strand_id
1 'polypeptide(L)'
;MDKATYFQSVYEAQFALGKKMGAAVSAQILALEAFIQRSAHWHFRWWPIVGITPNAWSMLQQRAVEKSGPGIINNRGLIRAHRYNREARSRMLFERKAPLPEAWHFYESRDATILALTEEREKITETEWLALDPKILGQQSSAVPPITRKRYAAMQLTLQSTLQSTLR
;
A
#
# COMPACT_ATOMS: atom_id res chain seq x y z
N MET A 1 -19.80 9.26 -13.91
CA MET A 1 -19.28 7.94 -13.51
C MET A 1 -18.35 8.15 -12.33
N ASP A 2 -18.50 7.44 -11.22
CA ASP A 2 -17.57 7.54 -10.08
C ASP A 2 -16.34 6.62 -10.26
N LYS A 3 -15.38 6.73 -9.35
CA LYS A 3 -14.12 5.96 -9.36
C LYS A 3 -14.35 4.45 -9.32
N ALA A 4 -15.32 4.00 -8.53
CA ALA A 4 -15.62 2.57 -8.35
C ALA A 4 -16.21 1.97 -9.62
N THR A 5 -17.16 2.69 -10.22
CA THR A 5 -17.80 2.35 -11.49
C THR A 5 -16.78 2.31 -12.63
N TYR A 6 -15.90 3.32 -12.71
CA TYR A 6 -14.84 3.33 -13.72
C TYR A 6 -13.90 2.12 -13.58
N PHE A 7 -13.45 1.83 -12.35
CA PHE A 7 -12.62 0.67 -12.10
C PHE A 7 -13.34 -0.63 -12.48
N GLN A 8 -14.61 -0.78 -12.10
CA GLN A 8 -15.42 -1.96 -12.41
C GLN A 8 -15.50 -2.18 -13.92
N SER A 9 -15.80 -1.14 -14.70
CA SER A 9 -15.87 -1.24 -16.16
C SER A 9 -14.55 -1.64 -16.80
N VAL A 10 -13.41 -1.08 -16.34
CA VAL A 10 -12.09 -1.48 -16.84
C VAL A 10 -11.78 -2.93 -16.47
N TYR A 11 -12.04 -3.30 -15.22
CA TYR A 11 -11.82 -4.66 -14.73
C TYR A 11 -12.63 -5.71 -15.51
N GLU A 12 -13.92 -5.48 -15.76
CA GLU A 12 -14.77 -6.40 -16.50
C GLU A 12 -14.31 -6.57 -17.95
N ALA A 13 -13.89 -5.49 -18.61
CA ALA A 13 -13.33 -5.55 -19.95
C ALA A 13 -12.03 -6.37 -19.98
N GLN A 14 -11.13 -6.16 -19.01
CA GLN A 14 -9.89 -6.93 -18.90
C GLN A 14 -10.16 -8.41 -18.57
N PHE A 15 -11.13 -8.69 -17.70
CA PHE A 15 -11.53 -10.05 -17.35
C PHE A 15 -12.04 -10.81 -18.58
N ALA A 16 -12.97 -10.21 -19.35
CA ALA A 16 -13.53 -10.83 -20.54
C ALA A 16 -12.45 -11.09 -21.62
N LEU A 17 -11.59 -10.10 -21.87
CA LEU A 17 -10.47 -10.24 -22.80
C LEU A 17 -9.51 -11.34 -22.35
N GLY A 18 -9.13 -11.34 -21.06
CA GLY A 18 -8.24 -12.32 -20.49
C GLY A 18 -8.76 -13.75 -20.62
N LYS A 19 -10.06 -13.96 -20.40
CA LYS A 19 -10.72 -15.26 -20.61
C LYS A 19 -10.70 -15.69 -22.08
N LYS A 20 -11.00 -14.77 -23.01
CA LYS A 20 -10.98 -15.06 -24.45
C LYS A 20 -9.59 -15.44 -24.94
N MET A 21 -8.56 -14.79 -24.42
CA MET A 21 -7.17 -14.95 -24.88
C MET A 21 -6.40 -16.06 -24.14
N GLY A 22 -6.96 -16.64 -23.07
CA GLY A 22 -6.20 -17.53 -22.18
C GLY A 22 -5.04 -16.81 -21.48
N ALA A 23 -5.20 -15.52 -21.17
CA ALA A 23 -4.13 -14.70 -20.62
C ALA A 23 -3.78 -15.11 -19.18
N ALA A 24 -2.48 -15.13 -18.87
CA ALA A 24 -2.01 -15.34 -17.50
C ALA A 24 -2.54 -14.24 -16.55
N VAL A 25 -2.80 -14.59 -15.29
CA VAL A 25 -3.26 -13.66 -14.25
C VAL A 25 -2.32 -12.46 -14.09
N SER A 26 -1.00 -12.70 -14.20
CA SER A 26 0.02 -11.67 -14.15
C SER A 26 -0.14 -10.62 -15.26
N ALA A 27 -0.47 -11.04 -16.48
CA ALA A 27 -0.70 -10.12 -17.59
C ALA A 27 -2.00 -9.32 -17.39
N GLN A 28 -3.06 -9.98 -16.91
CA GLN A 28 -4.36 -9.34 -16.67
C GLN A 28 -4.27 -8.25 -15.58
N ILE A 29 -3.57 -8.51 -14.47
CA ILE A 29 -3.40 -7.51 -13.41
C ILE A 29 -2.53 -6.35 -13.88
N LEU A 30 -1.44 -6.61 -14.62
CA LEU A 30 -0.58 -5.54 -15.16
C LEU A 30 -1.35 -4.64 -16.14
N ALA A 31 -2.19 -5.23 -16.99
CA ALA A 31 -3.04 -4.47 -17.91
C ALA A 31 -4.06 -3.61 -17.13
N LEU A 32 -4.79 -4.20 -16.18
CA LEU A 32 -5.73 -3.46 -15.33
C LEU A 32 -5.04 -2.28 -14.64
N GLU A 33 -3.88 -2.53 -14.03
CA GLU A 33 -3.12 -1.50 -13.34
C GLU A 33 -2.66 -0.39 -14.29
N ALA A 34 -2.17 -0.73 -15.49
CA ALA A 34 -1.77 0.24 -16.50
C ALA A 34 -2.96 1.10 -17.00
N PHE A 35 -4.14 0.51 -17.19
CA PHE A 35 -5.32 1.25 -17.64
C PHE A 35 -5.82 2.24 -16.59
N ILE A 36 -5.88 1.83 -15.32
CA ILE A 36 -6.33 2.74 -14.26
C ILE A 36 -5.28 3.82 -13.97
N GLN A 37 -3.97 3.57 -14.20
CA GLN A 37 -2.91 4.60 -14.14
C GLN A 37 -3.08 5.71 -15.17
N ARG A 38 -3.58 5.37 -16.36
CA ARG A 38 -3.73 6.33 -17.46
C ARG A 38 -4.95 7.23 -17.33
N SER A 39 -5.81 7.02 -16.34
CA SER A 39 -6.98 7.87 -16.13
C SER A 39 -6.56 9.24 -15.62
N ALA A 40 -6.68 10.26 -16.47
CA ALA A 40 -6.48 11.65 -16.08
C ALA A 40 -7.54 12.18 -15.09
N HIS A 41 -8.69 11.50 -15.01
CA HIS A 41 -9.82 11.91 -14.19
C HIS A 41 -9.75 11.33 -12.77
N TRP A 42 -9.12 10.16 -12.60
CA TRP A 42 -9.08 9.46 -11.32
C TRP A 42 -7.64 9.18 -10.88
N HIS A 43 -7.22 9.87 -9.81
CA HIS A 43 -5.94 9.61 -9.16
C HIS A 43 -6.00 8.34 -8.29
N PHE A 44 -5.90 7.17 -8.91
CA PHE A 44 -5.73 5.91 -8.19
C PHE A 44 -4.48 5.99 -7.31
N ARG A 45 -4.64 5.83 -5.99
CA ARG A 45 -3.54 5.87 -5.03
C ARG A 45 -2.87 4.52 -4.97
N TRP A 46 -1.68 4.42 -5.55
CA TRP A 46 -0.89 3.20 -5.55
C TRP A 46 -0.34 2.89 -4.17
N TRP A 47 -0.78 1.77 -3.63
CA TRP A 47 -0.17 1.11 -2.49
C TRP A 47 -0.02 2.00 -1.25
N PRO A 48 -0.93 2.91 -0.88
CA PRO A 48 -0.77 3.82 0.27
C PRO A 48 -0.02 3.20 1.45
N ILE A 49 0.91 3.95 2.03
CA ILE A 49 1.61 3.51 3.24
C ILE A 49 0.64 3.71 4.39
N VAL A 50 0.01 2.62 4.83
CA VAL A 50 -1.02 2.65 5.88
C VAL A 50 -0.45 2.38 7.26
N GLY A 51 0.83 2.03 7.36
CA GLY A 51 1.41 1.59 8.62
C GLY A 51 2.90 1.40 8.62
N ILE A 52 3.41 0.99 9.77
CA ILE A 52 4.83 0.68 10.02
C ILE A 52 4.95 -0.48 11.01
N THR A 53 5.90 -1.40 10.81
CA THR A 53 6.17 -2.46 11.80
C THR A 53 6.76 -1.87 13.09
N PRO A 54 6.54 -2.49 14.26
CA PRO A 54 7.11 -2.00 15.52
C PRO A 54 8.63 -1.85 15.47
N ASN A 55 9.34 -2.80 14.84
CA ASN A 55 10.79 -2.76 14.71
C ASN A 55 11.26 -1.61 13.82
N ALA A 56 10.59 -1.39 12.68
CA ALA A 56 10.86 -0.26 11.80
C ALA A 56 10.63 1.08 12.51
N TRP A 57 9.59 1.16 13.33
CA TRP A 57 9.32 2.37 14.12
C TRP A 57 10.38 2.61 15.19
N SER A 58 10.74 1.58 15.97
CA SER A 58 11.81 1.66 16.97
C SER A 58 13.14 2.12 16.37
N MET A 59 13.52 1.57 15.21
CA MET A 59 14.72 1.97 14.48
C MET A 59 14.68 3.44 14.05
N LEU A 60 13.52 3.95 13.61
CA LEU A 60 13.37 5.36 13.28
C LEU A 60 13.48 6.25 14.53
N GLN A 61 12.90 5.83 15.67
CA GLN A 61 12.99 6.58 16.92
C GLN A 61 14.43 6.70 17.40
N GLN A 62 15.19 5.60 17.38
CA GLN A 62 16.61 5.63 17.75
C GLN A 62 17.41 6.61 16.88
N ARG A 63 17.26 6.52 15.55
CA ARG A 63 17.95 7.41 14.61
C ARG A 63 17.49 8.87 14.72
N ALA A 64 16.24 9.09 15.11
CA ALA A 64 15.71 10.40 15.39
C ALA A 64 16.40 11.05 16.60
N VAL A 65 16.89 10.27 17.58
CA VAL A 65 17.65 10.78 18.72
C VAL A 65 19.12 11.02 18.35
N GLU A 66 19.74 10.06 17.67
CA GLU A 66 21.17 10.08 17.30
C GLU A 66 21.59 11.31 16.48
N LYS A 67 20.70 11.84 15.62
CA LYS A 67 20.98 13.03 14.81
C LYS A 67 20.03 14.17 15.09
N SER A 68 20.11 14.74 16.29
CA SER A 68 19.29 15.88 16.72
C SER A 68 19.58 17.13 15.86
N GLY A 69 18.64 17.49 14.97
CA GLY A 69 18.77 18.62 14.06
C GLY A 69 17.72 18.63 12.94
N PRO A 70 17.55 19.77 12.24
CA PRO A 70 16.67 19.87 11.08
C PRO A 70 17.22 19.02 9.94
N GLY A 71 16.41 18.13 9.37
CA GLY A 71 16.85 17.29 8.26
C GLY A 71 16.03 16.03 8.02
N ILE A 72 16.62 15.13 7.24
CA ILE A 72 16.09 13.81 6.93
C ILE A 72 16.67 12.80 7.93
N ILE A 73 15.80 11.99 8.52
CA ILE A 73 16.17 10.85 9.34
C ILE A 73 16.61 9.72 8.40
N ASN A 74 17.75 9.11 8.71
CA ASN A 74 18.27 8.01 7.91
C ASN A 74 17.25 6.84 7.89
N ASN A 75 16.78 6.47 6.70
CA ASN A 75 15.83 5.40 6.47
C ASN A 75 16.47 4.16 5.83
N ARG A 76 17.81 4.06 5.81
CA ARG A 76 18.51 2.87 5.29
C ARG A 76 18.04 1.60 6.01
N GLY A 77 17.69 0.58 5.24
CA GLY A 77 17.14 -0.68 5.73
C GLY A 77 15.61 -0.71 5.81
N LEU A 78 14.93 0.44 5.70
CA LEU A 78 13.48 0.46 5.53
C LEU A 78 13.10 0.08 4.10
N ILE A 79 12.05 -0.73 4.00
CA ILE A 79 11.40 -1.11 2.76
C ILE A 79 9.91 -0.75 2.82
N ARG A 80 9.31 -0.62 1.64
CA ARG A 80 7.87 -0.56 1.46
C ARG A 80 7.42 -1.96 1.08
N ALA A 81 6.65 -2.60 1.94
CA ALA A 81 6.22 -3.97 1.75
C ALA A 81 4.70 -4.03 1.61
N HIS A 82 4.20 -4.86 0.67
CA HIS A 82 2.77 -5.04 0.48
C HIS A 82 2.18 -5.74 1.70
N ARG A 83 1.13 -5.15 2.26
CA ARG A 83 0.39 -5.77 3.37
C ARG A 83 -0.28 -7.07 2.93
N TYR A 84 -0.81 -7.07 1.72
CA TYR A 84 -1.50 -8.21 1.15
C TYR A 84 -0.69 -8.75 -0.02
N ASN A 85 -0.64 -10.08 -0.12
CA ASN A 85 0.01 -10.74 -1.25
C ASN A 85 -0.69 -10.30 -2.56
N ARG A 86 0.05 -9.57 -3.40
CA ARG A 86 -0.44 -9.02 -4.68
C ARG A 86 -0.84 -10.14 -5.64
N GLU A 87 -0.11 -11.25 -5.65
CA GLU A 87 -0.45 -12.42 -6.45
C GLU A 87 -1.77 -13.03 -6.00
N ALA A 88 -1.92 -13.30 -4.69
CA ALA A 88 -3.16 -13.85 -4.14
C ALA A 88 -4.37 -12.94 -4.45
N ARG A 89 -4.22 -11.63 -4.28
CA ARG A 89 -5.24 -10.63 -4.66
C ARG A 89 -5.59 -10.71 -6.16
N SER A 90 -4.58 -10.84 -7.01
CA SER A 90 -4.77 -10.91 -8.47
C SER A 90 -5.50 -12.19 -8.89
N ARG A 91 -5.14 -13.33 -8.28
CA ARG A 91 -5.84 -14.60 -8.48
C ARG A 91 -7.30 -14.49 -8.06
N MET A 92 -7.60 -13.89 -6.90
CA MET A 92 -8.98 -13.67 -6.46
C MET A 92 -9.81 -12.84 -7.44
N LEU A 93 -9.18 -11.93 -8.19
CA LEU A 93 -9.86 -11.13 -9.23
C LEU A 93 -10.07 -11.91 -10.54
N PHE A 94 -9.09 -12.67 -11.02
CA PHE A 94 -9.11 -13.19 -12.40
C PHE A 94 -9.33 -14.70 -12.50
N GLU A 95 -9.02 -15.49 -11.46
CA GLU A 95 -9.28 -16.93 -11.38
C GLU A 95 -10.73 -17.21 -10.96
N ARG A 96 -11.67 -16.62 -11.69
CA ARG A 96 -13.11 -16.77 -11.46
C ARG A 96 -13.81 -17.24 -12.73
N LYS A 97 -15.03 -17.76 -12.59
CA LYS A 97 -15.92 -18.08 -13.72
C LYS A 97 -16.61 -16.84 -14.31
N ALA A 98 -16.87 -15.85 -13.46
CA ALA A 98 -17.50 -14.57 -13.79
C ALA A 98 -16.73 -13.42 -13.11
N PRO A 99 -16.80 -12.19 -13.65
CA PRO A 99 -16.14 -11.04 -13.02
C PRO A 99 -16.64 -10.85 -11.58
N LEU A 100 -15.75 -10.40 -10.71
CA LEU A 100 -16.05 -10.06 -9.33
C LEU A 100 -16.93 -8.80 -9.27
N PRO A 101 -18.13 -8.85 -8.66
CA PRO A 101 -18.88 -7.65 -8.35
C PRO A 101 -18.11 -6.79 -7.33
N GLU A 102 -18.28 -5.47 -7.40
CA GLU A 102 -17.61 -4.53 -6.47
C GLU A 102 -16.08 -4.71 -6.42
N ALA A 103 -15.46 -5.04 -7.57
CA ALA A 103 -14.04 -5.33 -7.67
C ALA A 103 -13.17 -4.17 -7.17
N TRP A 104 -13.66 -2.93 -7.28
CA TRP A 104 -13.00 -1.77 -6.73
C TRP A 104 -12.79 -1.86 -5.21
N HIS A 105 -13.84 -2.16 -4.44
CA HIS A 105 -13.74 -2.22 -2.98
C HIS A 105 -12.87 -3.39 -2.52
N PHE A 106 -12.95 -4.52 -3.22
CA PHE A 106 -12.05 -5.64 -3.00
C PHE A 106 -10.59 -5.25 -3.27
N TYR A 107 -10.31 -4.59 -4.40
CA TYR A 107 -8.97 -4.17 -4.79
C TYR A 107 -8.41 -3.12 -3.83
N GLU A 108 -9.16 -2.04 -3.59
CA GLU A 108 -8.73 -0.90 -2.77
C GLU A 108 -8.40 -1.31 -1.34
N SER A 109 -9.25 -2.13 -0.71
CA SER A 109 -9.00 -2.63 0.65
C SER A 109 -7.72 -3.47 0.78
N ARG A 110 -7.20 -3.98 -0.35
CA ARG A 110 -5.99 -4.82 -0.43
C ARG A 110 -4.82 -4.16 -1.16
N ASP A 111 -4.98 -2.90 -1.57
CA ASP A 111 -3.94 -2.13 -2.25
C ASP A 111 -3.22 -1.21 -1.26
N ALA A 112 -2.52 -1.81 -0.29
CA ALA A 112 -1.84 -1.08 0.77
C ALA A 112 -0.44 -1.63 1.03
N THR A 113 0.45 -0.74 1.49
CA THR A 113 1.79 -1.10 1.96
C THR A 113 2.01 -0.63 3.38
N ILE A 114 3.01 -1.20 4.02
CA ILE A 114 3.54 -0.74 5.30
C ILE A 114 5.05 -0.52 5.17
N LEU A 115 5.59 0.32 6.04
CA LEU A 115 7.03 0.43 6.24
C LEU A 115 7.50 -0.72 7.11
N ALA A 116 8.55 -1.40 6.69
CA ALA A 116 9.12 -2.51 7.43
C ALA A 116 10.64 -2.52 7.28
N LEU A 117 11.32 -3.31 8.10
CA LEU A 117 12.74 -3.59 7.90
C LEU A 117 12.92 -4.58 6.75
N THR A 118 14.10 -4.55 6.13
CA THR A 118 14.44 -5.43 5.00
C THR A 118 14.36 -6.90 5.41
N GLU A 119 14.73 -7.20 6.65
CA GLU A 119 14.74 -8.51 7.28
C GLU A 119 13.32 -9.05 7.54
N GLU A 120 12.31 -8.18 7.56
CA GLU A 120 10.91 -8.55 7.81
C GLU A 120 10.15 -8.91 6.52
N ARG A 121 10.79 -8.78 5.35
CA ARG A 121 10.14 -8.90 4.02
C ARG A 121 9.33 -10.19 3.86
N GLU A 122 9.88 -11.32 4.29
CA GLU A 122 9.27 -12.64 4.06
C GLU A 122 8.07 -12.92 4.97
N LYS A 123 8.00 -12.28 6.14
CA LYS A 123 6.97 -12.52 7.15
C LYS A 123 5.93 -11.41 7.23
N ILE A 124 5.99 -10.44 6.30
CA ILE A 124 5.23 -9.20 6.41
C ILE A 124 3.72 -9.38 6.51
N THR A 125 3.18 -10.43 5.92
CA THR A 125 1.75 -10.75 5.96
C THR A 125 1.28 -11.25 7.33
N GLU A 126 2.22 -11.68 8.18
CA GLU A 126 2.01 -12.20 9.54
C GLU A 126 2.44 -11.19 10.60
N THR A 127 3.21 -10.17 10.23
CA THR A 127 3.74 -9.14 11.15
C THR A 127 2.66 -8.11 11.50
N GLU A 128 2.46 -7.88 12.80
CA GLU A 128 1.65 -6.76 13.28
C GLU A 128 2.27 -5.40 12.87
N TRP A 129 1.43 -4.39 12.71
CA TRP A 129 1.87 -3.06 12.33
C TRP A 129 1.07 -2.00 13.06
N LEU A 130 1.72 -0.86 13.24
CA LEU A 130 1.14 0.31 13.85
C LEU A 130 0.55 1.20 12.76
N ALA A 131 -0.70 1.63 12.97
CA ALA A 131 -1.43 2.38 11.97
C ALA A 131 -0.92 3.81 11.76
N LEU A 132 -0.86 4.23 10.50
CA LEU A 132 -0.48 5.56 10.06
C LEU A 132 -1.56 6.16 9.17
N ASP A 133 -1.76 7.48 9.26
CA ASP A 133 -2.55 8.19 8.24
C ASP A 133 -1.78 8.15 6.91
N PRO A 134 -2.36 7.58 5.83
CA PRO A 134 -1.73 7.52 4.52
C PRO A 134 -1.33 8.89 3.94
N LYS A 135 -1.89 9.99 4.46
CA LYS A 135 -1.54 11.36 4.04
C LYS A 135 -0.17 11.82 4.55
N ILE A 136 0.36 11.25 5.64
CA ILE A 136 1.62 11.70 6.27
C ILE A 136 2.81 11.56 5.31
N LEU A 137 2.89 10.41 4.65
CA LEU A 137 4.00 10.09 3.77
C LEU A 137 3.73 10.49 2.31
N GLY A 138 2.49 10.91 2.00
CA GLY A 138 2.09 11.41 0.70
C GLY A 138 2.01 10.34 -0.38
N GLN A 139 1.92 10.79 -1.64
CA GLN A 139 1.81 9.94 -2.83
C GLN A 139 3.21 9.52 -3.39
N GLN A 140 3.35 8.22 -3.68
CA GLN A 140 3.47 7.58 -5.00
C GLN A 140 4.87 7.49 -5.63
N SER A 141 5.75 6.72 -5.01
CA SER A 141 6.78 5.99 -5.74
C SER A 141 6.99 4.62 -5.11
N SER A 142 7.55 3.66 -5.83
CA SER A 142 7.91 2.34 -5.27
C SER A 142 8.94 2.44 -4.14
N ALA A 143 9.65 3.58 -4.03
CA ALA A 143 10.64 3.84 -3.00
C ALA A 143 10.02 4.21 -1.65
N VAL A 144 10.79 4.00 -0.59
CA VAL A 144 10.47 4.56 0.72
C VAL A 144 10.61 6.09 0.65
N PRO A 145 9.57 6.86 0.99
CA PRO A 145 9.65 8.31 0.95
C PRO A 145 10.67 8.83 1.97
N PRO A 146 11.33 9.97 1.71
CA PRO A 146 12.22 10.59 2.69
C PRO A 146 11.50 10.86 4.01
N ILE A 147 12.10 10.42 5.11
CA ILE A 147 11.55 10.64 6.46
C ILE A 147 12.10 11.96 6.99
N THR A 148 11.45 13.06 6.62
CA THR A 148 11.78 14.38 7.16
C THR A 148 11.34 14.47 8.63
N ARG A 149 11.95 15.36 9.42
CA ARG A 149 11.50 15.65 10.79
C ARG A 149 10.01 15.96 10.89
N LYS A 150 9.46 16.72 9.93
CA LYS A 150 8.02 17.02 9.85
C LYS A 150 7.18 15.75 9.70
N ARG A 151 7.57 14.84 8.80
CA ARG A 151 6.88 13.55 8.61
C ARG A 151 7.00 12.66 9.84
N TYR A 152 8.20 12.57 10.41
CA TYR A 152 8.44 11.82 11.63
C TYR A 152 7.58 12.31 12.80
N ALA A 153 7.50 13.62 13.02
CA ALA A 153 6.65 14.19 14.06
C ALA A 153 5.16 13.85 13.83
N ALA A 154 4.68 13.92 12.59
CA ALA A 154 3.30 13.53 12.25
C ALA A 154 3.05 12.01 12.46
N MET A 155 4.03 11.16 12.12
CA MET A 155 3.98 9.73 12.43
C MET A 155 3.89 9.52 13.94
N GLN A 156 4.76 10.17 14.72
CA GLN A 156 4.79 10.06 16.17
C GLN A 156 3.44 10.43 16.81
N LEU A 157 2.81 11.53 16.38
CA LEU A 157 1.49 11.94 16.86
C LEU A 157 0.42 10.88 16.56
N THR A 158 0.44 10.33 15.36
CA THR A 158 -0.51 9.28 14.96
C THR A 158 -0.34 8.03 15.81
N LEU A 159 0.90 7.57 15.97
CA LEU A 159 1.23 6.35 16.70
C LEU A 159 0.99 6.47 18.22
N GLN A 160 1.15 7.66 18.79
CA GLN A 160 0.82 7.95 20.18
C GLN A 160 -0.70 7.89 20.42
N SER A 161 -1.51 8.40 19.49
CA SER A 161 -2.98 8.33 19.61
C SER A 161 -3.53 6.90 19.52
N THR A 162 -2.90 6.04 18.70
CA THR A 162 -3.32 4.64 18.55
C THR A 162 -3.13 3.85 19.85
N LEU A 163 -2.03 4.05 20.56
CA LEU A 163 -1.74 3.39 21.85
C LEU A 163 -2.68 3.80 22.98
N GLN A 164 -3.21 5.02 22.96
CA GLN A 164 -4.19 5.49 23.97
C GLN A 164 -5.60 4.95 23.73
N SER A 165 -5.94 4.56 22.50
CA SER A 165 -7.25 4.01 22.15
C SER A 165 -7.42 2.53 22.53
N THR A 166 -6.32 1.78 22.63
CA THR A 166 -6.33 0.36 23.04
C THR A 166 -6.36 0.16 24.56
N LEU A 167 -6.21 1.24 25.33
CA LEU A 167 -6.19 1.25 26.80
C LEU A 167 -7.48 1.84 27.42
N ARG A 168 -8.53 2.02 26.62
CA ARG A 168 -9.89 2.39 27.05
C ARG A 168 -10.87 1.30 26.63
#